data_AF-A0A8C8W1K8-F1
#
_entry.id   AF-A0A8C8W1K8-F1
#
_cell.length_a   1.000
_cell.length_b   1.000
_cell.length_c   1.000
_cell.angle_alpha   90.00
_cell.angle_beta   90.00
_cell.angle_gamma   90.00
#
_symmetry.space_group_name_H-M   'P 1'
#
loop_
_entity.id
_entity.type
_entity.pdbx_description
1 polymer ?
#
loop_
_entity_poly.entity_id
_entity_poly.type
_entity_poly.pdbx_seq_one_letter_code
_entity_poly.pdbx_strand_id
1 'polypeptide(L)' 'MDKGIQVFLMIRRHKTTIFKEAKESSTVFQQKRVVRVILQRPPEEQRLYKDDQTCPYTVYFHQKA' A
#
# COMPACT_ATOMS: atom_id res chain seq x y z
N MET A 1 -8.23 14.15 -18.74
CA MET A 1 -8.50 13.24 -17.61
C MET A 1 -7.23 12.43 -17.40
N ASP A 2 -6.58 12.57 -16.23
CA ASP A 2 -5.38 11.79 -15.90
C ASP A 2 -5.70 10.29 -15.93
N LYS A 3 -5.38 9.63 -17.05
CA LYS A 3 -5.36 8.17 -17.15
C LYS A 3 -4.06 7.66 -16.53
N GLY A 4 -3.91 7.85 -15.23
CA GLY A 4 -2.79 7.29 -14.47
C GLY A 4 -2.91 5.76 -14.42
N ILE A 5 -1.77 5.08 -14.44
CA ILE A 5 -1.70 3.62 -14.31
C ILE A 5 -2.35 3.19 -12.98
N GLN A 6 -3.23 2.20 -13.05
CA GLN A 6 -3.84 1.57 -11.88
C GLN A 6 -3.03 0.34 -11.49
N VAL A 7 -2.84 0.16 -10.19
CA VAL A 7 -2.16 -1.00 -9.60
C VAL A 7 -3.06 -1.62 -8.55
N PHE A 8 -3.03 -2.95 -8.47
CA PHE A 8 -3.73 -3.70 -7.42
C PHE A 8 -2.74 -4.05 -6.31
N LEU A 9 -3.10 -3.68 -5.09
CA LEU A 9 -2.30 -3.90 -3.89
C LEU A 9 -2.92 -5.02 -3.06
N MET A 10 -2.07 -5.94 -2.59
CA MET A 10 -2.41 -6.91 -1.56
C MET A 10 -1.61 -6.58 -0.30
N ILE A 11 -2.28 -6.00 0.69
CA ILE A 11 -1.67 -5.64 1.98
C ILE A 11 -1.94 -6.77 2.97
N ARG A 12 -0.88 -7.42 3.46
CA ARG A 12 -0.97 -8.58 4.37
C ARG A 12 -0.45 -8.23 5.76
N ARG A 13 -1.18 -8.62 6.80
CA ARG A 13 -0.78 -8.52 8.21
C ARG A 13 -1.36 -9.70 9.01
N HIS A 14 -0.50 -10.56 9.56
CA HIS A 14 -0.92 -11.79 10.24
C HIS A 14 -1.94 -12.59 9.39
N LYS A 15 -3.17 -12.76 9.88
CA LYS A 15 -4.27 -13.46 9.19
C LYS A 15 -5.16 -12.54 8.35
N THR A 16 -4.87 -11.24 8.31
CA THR A 16 -5.66 -10.24 7.57
C THR A 16 -5.02 -9.93 6.22
N THR A 17 -5.81 -9.99 5.15
CA THR A 17 -5.42 -9.58 3.79
C THR A 17 -6.40 -8.54 3.28
N ILE A 18 -5.89 -7.40 2.79
CA ILE A 18 -6.67 -6.29 2.24
C ILE A 18 -6.32 -6.17 0.76
N PHE A 19 -7.32 -6.23 -0.10
CA PHE A 19 -7.18 -5.94 -1.53
C PHE A 19 -7.63 -4.52 -1.81
N LYS A 20 -6.81 -3.76 -2.53
CA LYS A 20 -7.09 -2.37 -2.84
C LYS A 20 -6.56 -1.99 -4.21
N GLU A 21 -7.36 -1.28 -4.99
CA GLU A 21 -6.90 -0.56 -6.18
C GLU A 21 -6.29 0.79 -5.80
N ALA A 22 -5.16 1.13 -6.41
CA ALA A 22 -4.49 2.41 -6.23
C ALA A 22 -3.95 2.95 -7.55
N LYS A 23 -3.73 4.26 -7.62
CA LYS A 23 -2.92 4.84 -8.69
C LYS A 23 -1.46 4.52 -8.46
N GLU A 24 -0.69 4.24 -9.50
CA GLU A 24 0.76 4.04 -9.40
C GLU A 24 1.46 5.26 -8.81
N SER A 25 0.98 6.47 -9.11
CA SER A 25 1.50 7.73 -8.56
C SER A 25 1.11 8.01 -7.11
N SER A 26 0.32 7.13 -6.48
CA SER A 26 -0.10 7.31 -5.09
C SER A 26 1.05 7.09 -4.10
N THR A 27 1.05 7.83 -3.01
CA THR A 27 2.14 7.76 -2.03
C THR A 27 1.89 6.68 -0.97
N VAL A 28 2.97 6.22 -0.33
CA VAL A 28 2.90 5.29 0.82
C VAL A 28 1.98 5.83 1.93
N PHE A 29 2.01 7.15 2.17
CA PHE A 29 1.15 7.78 3.16
C PHE A 29 -0.34 7.67 2.79
N GLN A 30 -0.70 7.83 1.52
CA GLN A 30 -2.07 7.62 1.05
C GLN A 30 -2.52 6.16 1.24
N GLN A 31 -1.61 5.20 1.08
CA GLN A 31 -1.89 3.80 1.37
C GLN A 31 -2.12 3.55 2.87
N LYS A 32 -1.24 4.10 3.72
CA LYS A 32 -1.37 4.02 5.19
C LYS A 32 -2.68 4.62 5.71
N ARG A 33 -3.20 5.67 5.08
CA ARG A 33 -4.52 6.25 5.44
C ARG A 33 -5.67 5.29 5.21
N VAL A 34 -5.63 4.48 4.15
CA VAL A 34 -6.68 3.46 3.93
C VAL A 34 -6.53 2.30 4.92
N VAL A 35 -5.29 1.87 5.16
CA VAL A 35 -5.01 0.86 6.18
C VAL A 35 -5.44 1.33 7.58
N ARG A 36 -5.30 2.63 7.89
CA ARG A 36 -5.81 3.23 9.15
C ARG A 36 -7.29 2.98 9.32
N VAL A 37 -8.11 3.20 8.29
CA VAL A 37 -9.57 3.01 8.39
C VAL A 37 -9.92 1.56 8.71
N ILE A 38 -9.18 0.61 8.14
CA ILE A 38 -9.47 -0.82 8.28
C ILE A 38 -8.92 -1.39 9.59
N LEU A 39 -7.69 -1.03 9.96
CA LEU A 39 -7.00 -1.56 11.14
C LEU A 39 -7.14 -0.69 12.39
N GLN A 40 -7.75 0.50 12.27
CA GLN A 40 -7.88 1.49 13.34
C GLN A 40 -6.55 1.84 14.02
N ARG A 41 -5.46 1.89 13.24
CA ARG A 41 -4.10 2.24 13.70
C ARG A 41 -3.56 3.46 12.96
N PRO A 42 -2.88 4.40 13.64
CA PRO A 42 -2.36 5.61 13.02
C PRO A 42 -1.24 5.29 11.99
N PRO A 43 -1.05 6.11 10.94
CA PRO A 43 -0.05 5.88 9.89
C PRO A 43 1.40 5.73 10.39
N GLU A 44 1.73 6.36 11.51
CA GLU A 44 3.05 6.36 12.14
C GLU A 44 3.38 4.99 12.75
N GLU A 45 2.37 4.26 13.23
CA GLU A 45 2.50 2.89 13.75
C GLU A 45 2.52 1.82 12.65
N GLN A 46 2.32 2.22 11.39
CA GLN A 46 2.27 1.29 10.26
C GLN A 46 3.60 1.22 9.53
N ARG A 47 4.05 0.02 9.19
CA ARG A 47 5.19 -0.22 8.28
C ARG A 47 4.70 -1.06 7.11
N LEU A 48 4.87 -0.54 5.90
CA LEU A 48 4.59 -1.26 4.66
C LEU A 48 5.93 -1.73 4.09
N TYR A 49 6.01 -3.02 3.76
CA TYR A 49 7.21 -3.64 3.23
C TYR A 49 6.95 -4.06 1.78
N LYS A 50 8.01 -4.09 0.98
CA LYS A 50 8.02 -4.73 -0.34
C LYS A 50 9.13 -5.76 -0.34
N ASP A 51 8.80 -7.02 -0.62
CA ASP A 51 9.77 -8.11 -0.82
C ASP A 51 10.87 -8.13 0.27
N ASP A 52 10.47 -7.96 1.52
CA ASP A 52 11.31 -7.92 2.74
C ASP A 52 12.23 -6.70 2.95
N GLN A 53 12.24 -5.73 2.03
CA GLN A 53 12.86 -4.42 2.30
C GLN A 53 11.90 -3.47 3.02
N THR A 54 12.39 -2.90 4.13
CA THR A 54 11.71 -1.79 4.81
C THR A 54 11.93 -0.54 3.97
N CYS A 55 10.94 -0.13 3.15
CA CYS A 55 11.05 1.09 2.36
C CYS A 55 10.71 2.31 3.25
N PRO A 56 11.66 3.22 3.53
CA PRO A 56 11.36 4.40 4.34
C PRO A 56 10.53 5.42 3.55
N TYR A 57 10.73 5.54 2.23
CA TYR A 57 9.96 6.43 1.37
C TYR A 57 9.87 5.82 -0.03
N THR A 58 8.64 5.63 -0.52
CA THR A 58 8.29 5.11 -1.85
C THR A 58 8.25 3.59 -1.97
N VAL A 59 7.09 3.06 -2.38
CA VAL A 59 6.87 1.66 -2.73
C VAL A 59 6.37 1.60 -4.17
N TYR A 60 7.15 1.01 -5.07
CA TYR A 60 6.71 0.65 -6.42
C TYR A 60 6.48 -0.85 -6.48
N PHE A 61 5.27 -1.29 -6.83
CA PHE A 61 4.89 -2.70 -6.85
C PHE A 61 5.11 -3.33 -8.23
N HIS A 62 5.62 -4.56 -8.21
CA HIS A 62 5.88 -5.36 -9.40
C HIS A 62 4.61 -6.13 -9.76
N GLN A 63 4.12 -5.98 -11.00
CA GLN A 63 3.21 -6.95 -11.61
C GLN A 63 3.99 -8.24 -11.87
N LYS A 64 3.50 -9.37 -11.38
CA LYS A 64 3.77 -10.64 -12.08
C LYS A 64 2.58 -10.91 -13.01
N ALA A 65 2.95 -11.27 -14.24
CA ALA A 65 2.08 -11.55 -15.38
C ALA A 65 0.96 -12.54 -15.05
#